data_AF-A0A642V1T8-F1
#
_entry.id   AF-A0A642V1T8-F1
#
_cell.length_a   1.000
_cell.length_b   1.000
_cell.length_c   1.000
_cell.angle_alpha   90.00
_cell.angle_beta   90.00
_cell.angle_gamma   90.00
#
_symmetry.space_group_name_H-M   'P 1'
#
loop_
_entity.id
_entity.type
_entity.pdbx_description
1 polymer ?
#
loop_
_entity_poly.entity_id
_entity_poly.type
_entity_poly.pdbx_seq_one_letter_code
_entity_poly.pdbx_strand_id
1 'polypeptide(L)'
;MCVGHTFNQSNNPWKFVDYWWNVANAHASDSGGGASCRSVRVASVDHTDVHAFRVAGSWRLETKGGRKISTALALLSSASAHIEMKFPAPIKSSFNPNYNYTNIDYSMKNPLGVYPCKGYLDEPEMVVETFEAGKNYTLQLEGSTFHDGGSCQLALSYDKGKSFTVIKSIIGGCPIKLNYGFEIPQSAPEGTALFAWSWINKVGNREYYQNCAWVDIKNNSPNATELEGPPLFVADVPGYCTVPEGKEFKYPDPGPNVEYGGDSSSYTSTCSNSTTSA
;
A
#
# COMPACT_ATOMS: atom_id res chain seq x y z
N MET A 1 -22.56 -24.53 -36.48
CA MET A 1 -22.98 -23.11 -36.51
C MET A 1 -22.95 -22.61 -35.08
N CYS A 2 -21.95 -21.80 -34.70
CA CYS A 2 -21.83 -21.28 -33.34
C CYS A 2 -22.48 -19.89 -33.27
N VAL A 3 -23.49 -19.76 -32.43
CA VAL A 3 -24.22 -18.50 -32.19
C VAL A 3 -23.33 -17.59 -31.35
N GLY A 4 -22.94 -16.45 -31.89
CA GLY A 4 -22.18 -15.43 -31.16
C GLY A 4 -23.12 -14.54 -30.37
N HIS A 5 -22.89 -14.41 -29.06
CA HIS A 5 -23.49 -13.34 -28.27
C HIS A 5 -22.67 -12.07 -28.45
N THR A 6 -23.27 -11.03 -29.04
CA THR A 6 -22.75 -9.67 -29.04
C THR A 6 -23.12 -9.00 -27.72
N PHE A 7 -22.13 -8.57 -26.95
CA PHE A 7 -22.36 -7.69 -25.81
C PHE A 7 -22.08 -6.25 -26.27
N ASN A 8 -23.13 -5.42 -26.29
CA ASN A 8 -22.96 -4.00 -26.57
C ASN A 8 -22.40 -3.33 -25.31
N GLN A 9 -21.33 -2.55 -25.45
CA GLN A 9 -20.72 -1.84 -24.33
C GLN A 9 -21.74 -0.87 -23.74
N SER A 10 -22.18 -1.13 -22.51
CA SER A 10 -22.59 -0.05 -21.63
C SER A 10 -21.32 0.43 -20.89
N ASN A 11 -21.22 1.74 -20.70
CA ASN A 11 -20.02 2.50 -20.28
C ASN A 11 -19.48 2.18 -18.86
N ASN A 12 -19.56 0.94 -18.39
CA ASN A 12 -19.12 0.53 -17.07
C ASN A 12 -18.03 -0.56 -17.15
N PRO A 13 -16.74 -0.18 -17.07
CA PRO A 13 -15.60 -1.10 -17.19
C PRO A 13 -15.54 -2.16 -16.07
N TRP A 14 -16.26 -1.95 -14.95
CA TRP A 14 -16.29 -2.89 -13.83
C TRP A 14 -17.13 -4.15 -14.11
N LYS A 15 -18.19 -4.07 -14.93
CA LYS A 15 -18.90 -5.28 -15.40
C LYS A 15 -18.01 -6.14 -16.30
N PHE A 16 -16.99 -5.55 -16.91
CA PHE A 16 -16.02 -6.27 -17.73
C PHE A 16 -15.05 -7.02 -16.81
N VAL A 17 -14.46 -6.35 -15.82
CA VAL A 17 -13.51 -6.97 -14.87
C VAL A 17 -14.15 -8.07 -14.02
N ASP A 18 -15.38 -7.88 -13.52
CA ASP A 18 -16.11 -8.92 -12.77
C ASP A 18 -16.47 -10.13 -13.63
N TYR A 19 -16.79 -9.90 -14.92
CA TYR A 19 -17.01 -10.98 -15.88
C TYR A 19 -15.72 -11.76 -16.13
N TRP A 20 -14.57 -11.08 -16.23
CA TRP A 20 -13.26 -11.72 -16.41
C TRP A 20 -12.75 -12.44 -15.16
N TRP A 21 -12.98 -11.91 -13.96
CA TRP A 21 -12.68 -12.56 -12.68
C TRP A 21 -13.51 -13.84 -12.49
N ASN A 22 -14.80 -13.80 -12.82
CA ASN A 22 -15.69 -14.96 -12.73
C ASN A 22 -15.41 -16.01 -13.83
N VAL A 23 -15.03 -15.61 -15.04
CA VAL A 23 -14.64 -16.55 -16.12
C VAL A 23 -13.30 -17.24 -15.82
N ALA A 24 -12.34 -16.54 -15.20
CA ALA A 24 -11.08 -17.13 -14.78
C ALA A 24 -11.27 -18.15 -13.63
N ASN A 25 -12.17 -17.85 -12.69
CA ASN A 25 -12.47 -18.74 -11.55
C ASN A 25 -13.43 -19.90 -11.91
N ALA A 26 -14.31 -19.73 -12.90
CA ALA A 26 -15.19 -20.80 -13.38
C ALA A 26 -14.45 -21.92 -14.13
N HIS A 27 -13.18 -21.71 -14.52
CA HIS A 27 -12.35 -22.73 -15.18
C HIS A 27 -11.33 -23.41 -14.26
N ALA A 28 -11.28 -23.05 -12.97
CA ALA A 28 -10.46 -23.76 -11.99
C ALA A 28 -11.10 -25.08 -11.50
N SER A 29 -12.35 -25.39 -11.88
CA SER A 29 -13.09 -26.55 -11.38
C SER A 29 -13.39 -27.65 -12.41
N ASP A 30 -12.83 -27.61 -13.63
CA ASP A 30 -13.13 -28.63 -14.65
C ASP A 30 -11.86 -29.31 -15.17
N SER A 31 -11.37 -30.26 -14.37
CA SER A 31 -10.40 -31.27 -14.77
C SER A 31 -11.09 -32.34 -15.64
N GLY A 32 -11.24 -32.09 -16.93
CA GLY A 32 -11.86 -33.04 -17.84
C GLY A 32 -11.46 -32.82 -19.30
N GLY A 33 -10.79 -33.81 -19.90
CA GLY A 33 -10.29 -33.74 -21.27
C GLY A 33 -11.37 -33.60 -22.34
N GLY A 34 -11.17 -32.66 -23.27
CA GLY A 34 -11.98 -32.52 -24.48
C GLY A 34 -11.72 -31.17 -25.14
N ALA A 35 -11.25 -31.17 -26.38
CA ALA A 35 -10.94 -29.95 -27.14
C ALA A 35 -12.22 -29.12 -27.39
N SER A 36 -12.39 -28.02 -26.66
CA SER A 36 -13.43 -27.02 -26.91
C SER A 36 -12.77 -25.75 -27.47
N CYS A 37 -12.94 -25.49 -28.77
CA CYS A 37 -12.57 -24.22 -29.38
C CYS A 37 -13.55 -23.13 -28.93
N ARG A 38 -13.18 -22.34 -27.93
CA ARG A 38 -13.85 -21.09 -27.58
C ARG A 38 -12.98 -19.93 -28.08
N SER A 39 -13.49 -19.15 -29.04
CA SER A 39 -12.88 -17.87 -29.39
C SER A 39 -13.38 -16.82 -28.40
N VAL A 40 -12.44 -16.09 -27.78
CA VAL A 40 -12.77 -14.94 -26.92
C VAL A 40 -12.29 -13.70 -27.67
N ARG A 41 -13.23 -12.80 -28.00
CA ARG A 41 -12.87 -11.48 -28.51
C ARG A 41 -12.40 -10.64 -27.34
N VAL A 42 -11.14 -10.24 -27.35
CA VAL A 42 -10.53 -9.43 -26.30
C VAL A 42 -10.29 -8.06 -26.91
N ALA A 43 -11.12 -7.10 -26.52
CA ALA A 43 -11.03 -5.65 -26.69
C ALA A 43 -10.42 -5.05 -27.99
N SER A 44 -11.12 -4.09 -28.58
CA SER A 44 -10.56 -3.20 -29.61
C SER A 44 -9.65 -2.16 -28.95
N VAL A 45 -8.38 -2.13 -29.33
CA VAL A 45 -7.50 -0.96 -29.15
C VAL A 45 -7.14 -0.48 -30.56
N ASP A 46 -7.38 0.78 -30.87
CA ASP A 46 -7.13 1.41 -32.18
C ASP A 46 -7.72 0.67 -33.40
N HIS A 47 -9.01 0.32 -33.35
CA HIS A 47 -9.76 -0.27 -34.48
C HIS A 47 -9.23 -1.61 -35.04
N THR A 48 -8.36 -2.32 -34.31
CA THR A 48 -7.90 -3.66 -34.71
C THR A 48 -8.60 -4.77 -33.92
N ASP A 49 -9.27 -5.68 -34.64
CA ASP A 49 -9.87 -6.89 -34.08
C ASP A 49 -8.77 -7.89 -33.70
N VAL A 50 -8.59 -8.13 -32.39
CA VAL A 50 -7.65 -9.14 -31.85
C VAL A 50 -8.42 -10.37 -31.38
N HIS A 51 -7.98 -11.54 -31.82
CA HIS A 51 -8.55 -12.83 -31.45
C HIS A 51 -7.56 -13.63 -30.60
N ALA A 52 -7.98 -14.05 -29.41
CA ALA A 52 -7.22 -14.96 -28.56
C ALA A 52 -7.76 -16.39 -28.70
N PHE A 53 -6.86 -17.35 -28.88
CA PHE A 53 -7.22 -18.78 -28.92
C PHE A 53 -6.11 -19.65 -28.33
N ARG A 54 -6.49 -20.81 -27.80
CA ARG A 54 -5.57 -21.80 -27.23
C ARG A 54 -5.19 -22.83 -28.28
N VAL A 55 -3.89 -23.08 -28.44
CA VAL A 55 -3.36 -24.20 -29.23
C VAL A 55 -2.38 -24.98 -28.34
N ALA A 56 -2.67 -26.27 -28.12
CA ALA A 56 -1.82 -27.17 -27.34
C ALA A 56 -1.38 -26.62 -25.96
N GLY A 57 -2.33 -26.04 -25.21
CA GLY A 57 -2.08 -25.52 -23.87
C GLY A 57 -1.40 -24.15 -23.80
N SER A 58 -0.98 -23.57 -24.93
CA SER A 58 -0.38 -22.24 -24.98
C SER A 58 -1.32 -21.22 -25.64
N TRP A 59 -1.33 -19.99 -25.12
CA TRP A 59 -2.14 -18.90 -25.63
C TRP A 59 -1.50 -18.29 -26.88
N ARG A 60 -2.29 -18.08 -27.94
CA ARG A 60 -1.88 -17.34 -29.14
C ARG A 60 -2.87 -16.20 -29.43
N LEU A 61 -2.33 -15.09 -29.94
CA LEU A 61 -3.08 -13.93 -30.39
C LEU A 61 -2.88 -13.78 -31.91
N GLU A 62 -3.95 -13.57 -32.67
CA GLU A 62 -3.90 -13.17 -34.08
C GLU A 62 -4.76 -11.93 -34.34
N THR A 63 -4.31 -11.11 -35.29
CA THR A 63 -5.09 -10.03 -35.88
C THR A 63 -5.69 -10.49 -37.20
N LYS A 64 -6.85 -9.93 -37.59
CA LYS A 64 -7.45 -10.15 -38.92
C LYS A 64 -6.53 -9.58 -40.02
N GLY A 65 -5.59 -10.38 -40.49
CA GLY A 65 -4.68 -10.00 -41.57
C GLY A 65 -3.49 -10.92 -41.80
N GLY A 66 -3.25 -11.94 -40.97
CA GLY A 66 -2.23 -12.97 -41.21
C GLY A 66 -0.77 -12.49 -41.17
N ARG A 67 -0.53 -11.21 -40.83
CA ARG A 67 0.82 -10.71 -40.56
C ARG A 67 1.26 -11.22 -39.18
N LYS A 68 2.33 -12.00 -39.13
CA LYS A 68 2.98 -12.42 -37.89
C LYS A 68 3.58 -11.20 -37.20
N ILE A 69 2.82 -10.57 -36.31
CA ILE A 69 3.34 -9.57 -35.40
C ILE A 69 3.90 -10.37 -34.22
N SER A 70 5.23 -10.43 -34.08
CA SER A 70 5.84 -10.88 -32.83
C SER A 70 5.63 -9.78 -31.79
N THR A 71 4.41 -9.68 -31.27
CA THR A 71 4.12 -8.79 -30.14
C THR A 71 4.51 -9.55 -28.88
N ALA A 72 5.66 -9.19 -28.32
CA ALA A 72 5.98 -9.51 -26.93
C ALA A 72 4.95 -8.76 -26.06
N LEU A 73 3.83 -9.43 -25.73
CA LEU A 73 2.89 -8.93 -24.76
C LEU A 73 3.54 -9.09 -23.38
N ALA A 74 4.38 -8.12 -23.01
CA ALA A 74 4.74 -7.91 -21.62
C ALA A 74 3.47 -7.50 -20.90
N LEU A 75 2.72 -8.48 -20.40
CA LEU A 75 1.77 -8.24 -19.33
C LEU A 75 2.61 -7.72 -18.16
N LEU A 76 2.78 -6.40 -18.06
CA LEU A 76 3.17 -5.76 -16.81
C LEU A 76 2.00 -5.98 -15.85
N SER A 77 1.97 -7.16 -15.24
CA SER A 77 1.27 -7.37 -13.99
C SER A 77 1.99 -6.50 -12.97
N SER A 78 1.58 -5.24 -12.84
CA SER A 78 1.89 -4.42 -11.68
C SER A 78 1.11 -4.98 -10.48
N ALA A 79 1.42 -6.21 -10.09
CA ALA A 79 1.12 -6.66 -8.75
C ALA A 79 2.03 -5.81 -7.85
N SER A 80 1.52 -4.66 -7.40
CA SER A 80 2.20 -3.88 -6.36
C SER A 80 2.19 -4.75 -5.11
N ALA A 81 3.29 -5.48 -4.94
CA ALA A 81 3.40 -6.52 -3.95
C ALA A 81 3.74 -5.97 -2.57
N HIS A 82 4.09 -4.69 -2.45
CA HIS A 82 4.49 -4.05 -1.19
C HIS A 82 3.31 -3.78 -0.25
N ILE A 83 3.56 -3.10 0.86
CA ILE A 83 2.64 -3.00 2.00
C ILE A 83 2.02 -1.61 2.07
N GLU A 84 0.71 -1.55 2.33
CA GLU A 84 0.01 -0.31 2.71
C GLU A 84 -0.74 -0.49 4.03
N MET A 85 -1.15 0.60 4.64
CA MET A 85 -2.11 0.62 5.72
C MET A 85 -3.52 0.39 5.16
N LYS A 86 -4.24 -0.55 5.76
CA LYS A 86 -5.67 -0.81 5.51
C LYS A 86 -6.54 -0.09 6.52
N PHE A 87 -6.11 -0.05 7.78
CA PHE A 87 -6.81 0.62 8.87
C PHE A 87 -5.83 1.31 9.83
N PRO A 88 -6.06 2.61 10.17
CA PRO A 88 -7.06 3.51 9.58
C PRO A 88 -6.82 3.71 8.06
N ALA A 89 -7.88 3.92 7.27
CA ALA A 89 -7.75 3.92 5.81
C ALA A 89 -7.00 5.18 5.28
N PRO A 90 -5.89 5.04 4.53
CA PRO A 90 -5.08 6.19 4.10
C PRO A 90 -5.81 7.16 3.16
N ILE A 91 -5.31 8.38 3.10
CA ILE A 91 -5.67 9.38 2.08
C ILE A 91 -5.44 8.76 0.69
N LYS A 92 -6.46 8.80 -0.17
CA LYS A 92 -6.48 8.21 -1.53
C LYS A 92 -6.28 6.69 -1.61
N SER A 93 -6.27 5.95 -0.50
CA SER A 93 -6.23 4.47 -0.59
C SER A 93 -7.56 3.92 -1.10
N SER A 94 -7.51 2.76 -1.77
CA SER A 94 -8.70 2.02 -2.16
C SER A 94 -9.55 1.53 -0.98
N PHE A 95 -8.96 1.47 0.22
CA PHE A 95 -9.69 1.15 1.45
C PHE A 95 -10.44 2.35 2.03
N ASN A 96 -10.17 3.57 1.56
CA ASN A 96 -10.80 4.77 2.08
C ASN A 96 -12.14 5.02 1.38
N PRO A 97 -13.28 4.87 2.08
CA PRO A 97 -14.61 4.97 1.48
C PRO A 97 -14.95 6.39 1.00
N ASN A 98 -14.18 7.40 1.42
CA ASN A 98 -14.39 8.79 1.01
C ASN A 98 -13.82 9.09 -0.39
N TYR A 99 -13.04 8.17 -0.97
CA TYR A 99 -12.50 8.29 -2.33
C TYR A 99 -13.22 7.36 -3.30
N ASN A 100 -13.48 7.88 -4.50
CA ASN A 100 -13.99 7.08 -5.61
C ASN A 100 -12.83 6.49 -6.45
N TYR A 101 -13.16 5.53 -7.31
CA TYR A 101 -12.18 4.83 -8.16
C TYR A 101 -11.39 5.75 -9.12
N THR A 102 -11.87 6.97 -9.39
CA THR A 102 -11.16 7.96 -10.22
C THR A 102 -10.12 8.76 -9.45
N ASN A 103 -10.21 8.79 -8.12
CA ASN A 103 -9.36 9.61 -7.25
C ASN A 103 -8.50 8.77 -6.29
N ILE A 104 -8.48 7.44 -6.45
CA ILE A 104 -7.63 6.52 -5.68
C ILE A 104 -6.22 6.48 -6.27
N ASP A 105 -5.22 6.43 -5.40
CA ASP A 105 -3.85 6.09 -5.75
C ASP A 105 -3.65 4.56 -5.65
N TYR A 106 -3.60 3.90 -6.81
CA TYR A 106 -3.34 2.45 -6.91
C TYR A 106 -1.88 2.08 -6.58
N SER A 107 -1.02 3.06 -6.32
CA SER A 107 0.37 2.89 -5.91
C SER A 107 0.59 3.10 -4.40
N MET A 108 -0.47 3.05 -3.59
CA MET A 108 -0.39 3.27 -2.14
C MET A 108 0.59 2.34 -1.41
N LYS A 109 0.72 1.11 -1.92
CA LYS A 109 1.68 0.09 -1.46
C LYS A 109 3.13 0.39 -1.82
N ASN A 110 3.40 1.25 -2.80
CA ASN A 110 4.77 1.56 -3.24
C ASN A 110 5.51 2.41 -2.19
N PRO A 111 6.86 2.43 -2.21
CA PRO A 111 7.64 3.38 -1.43
C PRO A 111 7.14 4.82 -1.55
N LEU A 112 7.41 5.62 -0.52
CA LEU A 112 6.79 6.93 -0.29
C LEU A 112 6.94 7.89 -1.48
N GLY A 113 8.14 7.95 -2.08
CA GLY A 113 8.47 8.86 -3.17
C GLY A 113 8.55 10.33 -2.71
N VAL A 114 7.44 10.91 -2.29
CA VAL A 114 7.32 12.29 -1.80
C VAL A 114 6.97 12.29 -0.32
N TYR A 115 7.89 12.80 0.50
CA TYR A 115 7.67 12.98 1.93
C TYR A 115 7.01 14.35 2.22
N PRO A 116 6.03 14.42 3.15
CA PRO A 116 5.36 13.33 3.86
C PRO A 116 4.10 12.84 3.13
N CYS A 117 3.57 11.68 3.55
CA CYS A 117 2.22 11.20 3.18
C CYS A 117 1.96 11.11 1.66
N LYS A 118 2.99 10.76 0.87
CA LYS A 118 2.98 10.72 -0.61
C LYS A 118 2.64 12.06 -1.27
N GLY A 119 2.73 13.17 -0.54
CA GLY A 119 2.35 14.50 -1.01
C GLY A 119 0.84 14.78 -0.99
N TYR A 120 0.04 14.00 -0.26
CA TYR A 120 -1.41 14.14 -0.24
C TYR A 120 -1.97 15.08 0.84
N LEU A 121 -1.15 15.98 1.36
CA LEU A 121 -1.57 16.91 2.42
C LEU A 121 -2.54 18.01 1.96
N ASP A 122 -2.60 18.30 0.64
CA ASP A 122 -3.54 19.25 0.06
C ASP A 122 -4.92 18.63 -0.24
N GLU A 123 -5.08 17.33 -0.04
CA GLU A 123 -6.38 16.66 -0.14
C GLU A 123 -7.31 17.09 1.01
N PRO A 124 -8.64 17.06 0.81
CA PRO A 124 -9.59 17.40 1.87
C PRO A 124 -9.40 16.55 3.13
N GLU A 125 -9.58 17.17 4.30
CA GLU A 125 -9.54 16.52 5.62
C GLU A 125 -10.78 15.64 5.83
N MET A 126 -10.73 14.44 5.24
CA MET A 126 -11.82 13.46 5.35
C MET A 126 -11.48 12.43 6.41
N VAL A 127 -11.99 12.67 7.62
CA VAL A 127 -11.83 11.78 8.77
C VAL A 127 -12.36 10.38 8.45
N VAL A 128 -11.54 9.37 8.65
CA VAL A 128 -11.89 7.96 8.41
C VAL A 128 -12.16 7.17 9.68
N GLU A 129 -11.72 7.68 10.83
CA GLU A 129 -11.88 7.02 12.12
C GLU A 129 -11.84 8.04 13.27
N THR A 130 -12.52 7.72 14.36
CA THR A 130 -12.44 8.44 15.62
C THR A 130 -11.84 7.55 16.69
N PHE A 131 -10.71 7.96 17.24
CA PHE A 131 -10.08 7.31 18.38
C PHE A 131 -10.34 8.07 19.69
N GLU A 132 -10.29 7.36 20.80
CA GLU A 132 -10.37 7.90 22.15
C GLU A 132 -8.98 7.83 22.81
N ALA A 133 -8.56 8.92 23.45
CA ALA A 133 -7.32 8.94 24.21
C ALA A 133 -7.32 7.91 25.36
N GLY A 134 -6.18 7.23 25.55
CA GLY A 134 -5.98 6.14 26.50
C GLY A 134 -6.57 4.79 26.07
N LYS A 135 -7.11 4.68 24.84
CA LYS A 135 -7.66 3.42 24.32
C LYS A 135 -6.69 2.73 23.37
N ASN A 136 -6.83 1.40 23.34
CA ASN A 136 -6.06 0.51 22.48
C ASN A 136 -6.84 0.17 21.21
N TYR A 137 -6.14 0.19 20.09
CA TYR A 137 -6.62 -0.10 18.74
C TYR A 137 -5.65 -1.05 18.04
N THR A 138 -5.99 -1.48 16.82
CA THR A 138 -5.12 -2.34 16.01
C THR A 138 -4.91 -1.71 14.65
N LEU A 139 -3.65 -1.43 14.31
CA LEU A 139 -3.22 -1.09 12.96
C LEU A 139 -3.40 -2.35 12.11
N GLN A 140 -4.04 -2.20 10.95
CA GLN A 140 -4.11 -3.26 9.94
C GLN A 140 -3.34 -2.82 8.71
N LEU A 141 -2.45 -3.68 8.24
CA LEU A 141 -1.67 -3.51 7.02
C LEU A 141 -2.12 -4.55 5.99
N GLU A 142 -1.90 -4.27 4.71
CA GLU A 142 -2.21 -5.17 3.61
C GLU A 142 -1.14 -5.13 2.52
N GLY A 143 -0.72 -6.32 2.05
CA GLY A 143 0.30 -6.48 1.01
C GLY A 143 0.96 -7.86 1.06
N SER A 144 2.02 -8.09 0.27
CA SER A 144 2.63 -9.41 0.13
C SER A 144 4.18 -9.46 0.12
N THR A 145 4.85 -8.31 0.11
CA THR A 145 6.32 -8.18 0.08
C THR A 145 6.75 -7.51 1.37
N PHE A 146 7.21 -8.32 2.31
CA PHE A 146 7.57 -7.90 3.66
C PHE A 146 9.03 -7.49 3.82
N HIS A 147 9.87 -7.67 2.79
CA HIS A 147 11.32 -7.37 2.82
C HIS A 147 12.03 -7.94 4.06
N ASP A 148 11.65 -9.16 4.48
CA ASP A 148 12.08 -9.83 5.72
C ASP A 148 11.92 -8.99 7.01
N GLY A 149 10.98 -8.05 7.00
CA GLY A 149 10.68 -7.14 8.10
C GLY A 149 11.38 -5.80 7.95
N GLY A 150 11.93 -5.32 9.06
CA GLY A 150 12.32 -3.92 9.21
C GLY A 150 11.70 -3.31 10.45
N SER A 151 11.63 -1.98 10.50
CA SER A 151 11.12 -1.26 11.67
C SER A 151 10.09 -0.21 11.26
N CYS A 152 9.08 -0.03 12.09
CA CYS A 152 7.96 0.87 11.84
C CYS A 152 7.79 1.88 12.97
N GLN A 153 7.21 3.03 12.66
CA GLN A 153 6.67 3.94 13.67
C GLN A 153 5.22 4.29 13.35
N LEU A 154 4.46 4.52 14.41
CA LEU A 154 3.14 5.14 14.37
C LEU A 154 3.26 6.51 15.02
N ALA A 155 2.71 7.53 14.36
CA ALA A 155 2.79 8.90 14.83
C ALA A 155 1.50 9.68 14.57
N LEU A 156 1.29 10.74 15.35
CA LEU A 156 0.22 11.71 15.16
C LEU A 156 0.81 13.07 14.74
N SER A 157 0.09 13.80 13.90
CA SER A 157 0.39 15.18 13.54
C SER A 157 -0.87 16.04 13.60
N TYR A 158 -0.82 17.11 14.41
CA TYR A 158 -1.91 18.08 14.54
C TYR A 158 -1.67 19.34 13.70
N ASP A 159 -0.52 19.46 13.05
CA ASP A 159 -0.11 20.63 12.26
C ASP A 159 -0.11 20.36 10.74
N LYS A 160 -0.95 19.39 10.32
CA LYS A 160 -1.12 18.95 8.93
C LYS A 160 0.17 18.41 8.31
N GLY A 161 0.93 17.63 9.06
CA GLY A 161 2.10 16.90 8.59
C GLY A 161 3.39 17.70 8.56
N LYS A 162 3.43 18.89 9.18
CA LYS A 162 4.69 19.65 9.33
C LYS A 162 5.60 18.99 10.37
N SER A 163 5.02 18.46 11.45
CA SER A 163 5.69 17.66 12.46
C SER A 163 4.85 16.44 12.83
N PHE A 164 5.53 15.37 13.23
CA PHE A 164 4.89 14.11 13.64
C PHE A 164 5.50 13.67 14.97
N THR A 165 4.64 13.39 15.96
CA THR A 165 5.04 12.87 17.26
C THR A 165 4.77 11.37 17.32
N VAL A 166 5.81 10.59 17.60
CA VAL A 166 5.73 9.13 17.67
C VAL A 166 4.93 8.69 18.89
N ILE A 167 3.95 7.82 18.66
CA ILE A 167 3.13 7.21 19.72
C ILE A 167 3.47 5.73 19.93
N LYS A 168 4.07 5.07 18.94
CA LYS A 168 4.57 3.69 19.03
C LYS A 168 5.73 3.45 18.07
N SER A 169 6.75 2.75 18.54
CA SER A 169 7.83 2.19 17.71
C SER A 169 7.77 0.67 17.70
N ILE A 170 7.92 0.05 16.52
CA ILE A 170 8.02 -1.39 16.35
C ILE A 170 9.40 -1.67 15.75
N ILE A 171 10.32 -2.15 16.57
CA ILE A 171 11.71 -2.37 16.20
C ILE A 171 11.91 -3.83 15.84
N GLY A 172 12.10 -4.08 14.55
CA GLY A 172 12.26 -5.41 13.97
C GLY A 172 10.96 -6.17 13.73
N GLY A 173 10.96 -7.02 12.70
CA GLY A 173 9.85 -7.88 12.31
C GLY A 173 8.62 -7.15 11.73
N CYS A 174 8.61 -5.82 11.69
CA CYS A 174 7.54 -5.07 11.04
C CYS A 174 7.76 -5.01 9.51
N PRO A 175 6.77 -5.30 8.64
CA PRO A 175 5.34 -5.50 8.92
C PRO A 175 4.85 -6.96 8.82
N ILE A 176 5.66 -7.97 9.15
CA ILE A 176 5.37 -9.41 8.92
C ILE A 176 3.99 -9.85 9.48
N LYS A 177 3.61 -9.40 10.68
CA LYS A 177 2.33 -9.81 11.32
C LYS A 177 1.08 -9.19 10.68
N LEU A 178 1.24 -8.14 9.87
CA LEU A 178 0.20 -7.26 9.32
C LEU A 178 -0.75 -6.57 10.33
N ASN A 179 -0.80 -7.02 11.58
CA ASN A 179 -1.64 -6.46 12.63
C ASN A 179 -0.77 -6.09 13.83
N TYR A 180 -0.87 -4.84 14.27
CA TYR A 180 -0.10 -4.33 15.41
C TYR A 180 -1.01 -3.54 16.33
N GLY A 181 -1.08 -3.93 17.61
CA GLY A 181 -1.80 -3.15 18.61
C GLY A 181 -1.12 -1.81 18.85
N PHE A 182 -1.86 -0.74 19.10
CA PHE A 182 -1.32 0.54 19.51
C PHE A 182 -2.30 1.25 20.45
N GLU A 183 -1.78 2.16 21.27
CA GLU A 183 -2.58 3.01 22.14
C GLU A 183 -2.55 4.45 21.61
N ILE A 184 -3.68 5.15 21.63
CA ILE A 184 -3.67 6.61 21.54
C ILE A 184 -3.29 7.14 22.93
N PRO A 185 -2.17 7.86 23.11
CA PRO A 185 -1.74 8.29 24.43
C PRO A 185 -2.81 9.12 25.15
N GLN A 186 -2.90 9.00 26.47
CA GLN A 186 -3.84 9.78 27.28
C GLN A 186 -3.62 11.31 27.15
N SER A 187 -2.39 11.73 26.80
CA SER A 187 -2.01 13.12 26.55
C SER A 187 -2.40 13.64 25.16
N ALA A 188 -2.86 12.79 24.23
CA ALA A 188 -3.21 13.20 22.88
C ALA A 188 -4.34 14.24 22.89
N PRO A 189 -4.13 15.46 22.35
CA PRO A 189 -5.15 16.50 22.34
C PRO A 189 -6.42 16.10 21.59
N GLU A 190 -7.56 16.64 22.01
CA GLU A 190 -8.80 16.52 21.25
C GLU A 190 -8.69 17.29 19.92
N GLY A 191 -9.20 16.69 18.84
CA GLY A 191 -9.26 17.30 17.52
C GLY A 191 -8.81 16.36 16.39
N THR A 192 -8.89 16.89 15.16
CA THR A 192 -8.47 16.18 13.95
C THR A 192 -6.94 16.14 13.86
N ALA A 193 -6.40 14.96 13.57
CA ALA A 193 -4.97 14.71 13.41
C ALA A 193 -4.71 13.80 12.20
N LEU A 194 -3.48 13.86 11.66
CA LEU A 194 -2.97 12.83 10.77
C LEU A 194 -2.38 11.69 11.59
N PHE A 195 -2.91 10.50 11.40
CA PHE A 195 -2.28 9.26 11.82
C PHE A 195 -1.33 8.80 10.72
N ALA A 196 -0.05 8.61 11.04
CA ALA A 196 0.96 8.12 10.10
C ALA A 196 1.50 6.77 10.55
N TRP A 197 1.51 5.81 9.62
CA TRP A 197 2.35 4.61 9.70
C TRP A 197 3.56 4.82 8.79
N SER A 198 4.76 4.55 9.29
CA SER A 198 5.97 4.46 8.49
C SER A 198 6.67 3.12 8.64
N TRP A 199 7.48 2.76 7.63
CA TRP A 199 8.28 1.54 7.62
C TRP A 199 9.59 1.74 6.87
N ILE A 200 10.69 1.33 7.51
CA ILE A 200 12.02 1.19 6.93
C ILE A 200 12.27 -0.31 6.72
N ASN A 201 12.39 -0.73 5.47
CA ASN A 201 12.49 -2.14 5.11
C ASN A 201 13.86 -2.74 5.41
N LYS A 202 13.92 -4.02 5.81
CA LYS A 202 15.19 -4.67 6.16
C LYS A 202 16.00 -5.08 4.93
N VAL A 203 15.39 -5.73 3.93
CA VAL A 203 16.07 -6.31 2.77
C VAL A 203 15.60 -5.65 1.46
N GLY A 204 16.46 -5.60 0.43
CA GLY A 204 16.13 -5.06 -0.89
C GLY A 204 16.59 -3.61 -1.07
N ASN A 205 15.94 -2.87 -1.97
CA ASN A 205 16.19 -1.44 -2.12
C ASN A 205 15.95 -0.71 -0.79
N ARG A 206 16.72 0.35 -0.53
CA ARG A 206 16.54 1.15 0.69
C ARG A 206 15.33 2.05 0.48
N GLU A 207 14.23 1.70 1.13
CA GLU A 207 12.91 2.25 0.85
C GLU A 207 12.24 2.68 2.16
N TYR A 208 11.68 3.87 2.13
CA TYR A 208 10.81 4.37 3.18
C TYR A 208 9.36 4.31 2.71
N TYR A 209 8.51 3.70 3.52
CA TYR A 209 7.07 3.70 3.30
C TYR A 209 6.43 4.63 4.31
N GLN A 210 5.40 5.36 3.89
CA GLN A 210 4.55 6.10 4.80
C GLN A 210 3.14 6.19 4.22
N ASN A 211 2.15 5.82 5.02
CA ASN A 211 0.75 6.08 4.71
C ASN A 211 0.15 6.91 5.85
N CYS A 212 -0.72 7.85 5.48
CA CYS A 212 -1.34 8.75 6.42
C CYS A 212 -2.85 8.74 6.26
N ALA A 213 -3.58 8.86 7.36
CA ALA A 213 -5.04 8.92 7.42
C ALA A 213 -5.47 10.08 8.32
N TRP A 214 -6.51 10.82 7.94
CA TRP A 214 -7.14 11.79 8.83
C TRP A 214 -8.01 11.06 9.85
N VAL A 215 -7.76 11.31 11.13
CA VAL A 215 -8.51 10.72 12.24
C VAL A 215 -8.92 11.82 13.22
N ASP A 216 -10.00 11.60 13.95
CA ASP A 216 -10.36 12.45 15.09
C ASP A 216 -9.91 11.80 16.39
N ILE A 217 -9.31 12.58 17.26
CA ILE A 217 -9.01 12.18 18.63
C ILE A 217 -10.04 12.82 19.55
N LYS A 218 -10.74 11.99 20.32
CA LYS A 218 -11.60 12.42 21.43
C LYS A 218 -10.82 12.35 22.73
N ASN A 219 -10.86 13.43 23.50
CA ASN A 219 -10.23 13.45 24.82
C ASN A 219 -11.00 14.35 25.79
N ASN A 220 -11.53 13.76 26.85
CA ASN A 220 -12.26 14.51 27.88
C ASN A 220 -11.33 15.20 28.89
N SER A 221 -10.01 15.04 28.77
CA SER A 221 -9.02 15.67 29.66
C SER A 221 -8.71 17.09 29.20
N PRO A 222 -9.06 18.14 29.98
CA PRO A 222 -8.76 19.52 29.59
C PRO A 222 -7.27 19.86 29.64
N ASN A 223 -6.44 18.99 30.24
CA ASN A 223 -5.00 19.17 30.35
C ASN A 223 -4.22 18.54 29.18
N ALA A 224 -4.90 17.81 28.27
CA ALA A 224 -4.29 17.24 27.08
C ALA A 224 -4.17 18.30 25.98
N THR A 225 -3.21 19.21 26.13
CA THR A 225 -3.00 20.33 25.19
C THR A 225 -1.88 20.06 24.18
N GLU A 226 -0.98 19.15 24.48
CA GLU A 226 0.15 18.80 23.62
C GLU A 226 0.48 17.31 23.74
N LEU A 227 0.87 16.71 22.62
CA LEU A 227 1.35 15.34 22.58
C LEU A 227 2.87 15.32 22.73
N GLU A 228 3.35 14.82 23.88
CA GLU A 228 4.77 14.61 24.12
C GLU A 228 5.27 13.31 23.46
N GLY A 229 6.44 13.37 22.84
CA GLY A 229 7.11 12.20 22.25
C GLY A 229 8.21 12.61 21.28
N PRO A 230 9.02 11.65 20.81
CA PRO A 230 10.06 11.95 19.85
C PRO A 230 9.48 12.27 18.47
N PRO A 231 10.22 13.03 17.64
CA PRO A 231 9.85 13.23 16.25
C PRO A 231 9.91 11.91 15.47
N LEU A 232 9.04 11.77 14.48
CA LEU A 232 9.09 10.65 13.54
C LEU A 232 10.45 10.59 12.83
N PHE A 233 11.07 9.41 12.82
CA PHE A 233 12.34 9.21 12.16
C PHE A 233 12.14 8.97 10.67
N VAL A 234 12.85 9.72 9.83
CA VAL A 234 12.76 9.66 8.37
C VAL A 234 14.13 9.27 7.80
N ALA A 235 14.14 8.29 6.91
CA ALA A 235 15.32 7.80 6.21
C ALA A 235 14.95 7.38 4.78
N ASP A 236 15.92 6.98 3.99
CA ASP A 236 15.74 6.30 2.69
C ASP A 236 14.83 7.06 1.69
N VAL A 237 14.81 8.39 1.80
CA VAL A 237 14.22 9.33 0.85
C VAL A 237 15.21 10.47 0.56
N PRO A 238 15.09 11.20 -0.56
CA PRO A 238 16.04 12.24 -0.93
C PRO A 238 16.22 13.30 0.18
N GLY A 239 17.48 13.57 0.55
CA GLY A 239 17.84 14.54 1.60
C GLY A 239 17.91 13.96 3.01
N TYR A 240 17.62 12.67 3.19
CA TYR A 240 17.71 11.97 4.48
C TYR A 240 18.82 10.93 4.47
N CYS A 241 19.17 10.44 5.66
CA CYS A 241 20.16 9.39 5.81
C CYS A 241 19.66 8.05 5.25
N THR A 242 20.59 7.15 4.98
CA THR A 242 20.32 5.81 4.44
C THR A 242 20.59 4.74 5.49
N VAL A 243 19.62 3.85 5.72
CA VAL A 243 19.79 2.70 6.61
C VAL A 243 20.45 1.54 5.85
N PRO A 244 21.50 0.89 6.38
CA PRO A 244 22.13 -0.24 5.71
C PRO A 244 21.16 -1.40 5.46
N GLU A 245 21.29 -2.06 4.31
CA GLU A 245 20.53 -3.28 4.00
C GLU A 245 20.85 -4.42 4.98
N GLY A 246 19.87 -5.29 5.22
CA GLY A 246 19.96 -6.44 6.11
C GLY A 246 19.84 -6.06 7.59
N LYS A 247 19.54 -4.80 7.90
CA LYS A 247 19.42 -4.30 9.27
C LYS A 247 18.00 -3.85 9.60
N GLU A 248 17.64 -4.04 10.86
CA GLU A 248 16.40 -3.52 11.44
C GLU A 248 16.73 -2.25 12.22
N PHE A 249 16.14 -1.12 11.85
CA PHE A 249 16.52 0.16 12.42
C PHE A 249 15.99 0.32 13.85
N LYS A 250 16.92 0.38 14.81
CA LYS A 250 16.67 0.71 16.20
C LYS A 250 16.72 2.22 16.37
N TYR A 251 15.54 2.84 16.46
CA TYR A 251 15.39 4.28 16.66
C TYR A 251 16.19 4.76 17.88
N PRO A 252 16.98 5.85 17.75
CA PRO A 252 17.73 6.41 18.87
C PRO A 252 16.82 6.84 20.04
N ASP A 253 15.67 7.42 19.70
CA ASP A 253 14.60 7.73 20.64
C ASP A 253 13.29 7.10 20.14
N PRO A 254 12.96 5.88 20.61
CA PRO A 254 11.76 5.17 20.16
C PRO A 254 10.48 5.61 20.88
N GLY A 255 10.59 6.50 21.88
CA GLY A 255 9.49 6.85 22.79
C GLY A 255 9.18 5.74 23.81
N PRO A 256 8.14 5.93 24.64
CA PRO A 256 7.83 5.02 25.75
C PRO A 256 7.17 3.70 25.31
N ASN A 257 6.50 3.68 24.15
CA ASN A 257 5.74 2.53 23.68
C ASN A 257 6.52 1.78 22.58
N VAL A 258 7.26 0.74 22.98
CA VAL A 258 8.14 -0.01 22.07
C VAL A 258 7.75 -1.48 22.02
N GLU A 259 7.53 -2.00 20.82
CA GLU A 259 7.45 -3.44 20.55
C GLU A 259 8.72 -3.90 19.84
N TYR A 260 9.33 -4.99 20.32
CA TYR A 260 10.48 -5.61 19.66
C TYR A 260 10.05 -6.87 18.92
N GLY A 261 10.55 -7.04 17.71
CA GLY A 261 10.36 -8.23 16.88
C GLY A 261 11.62 -8.56 16.08
N GLY A 262 11.52 -9.48 15.12
CA GLY A 262 12.65 -9.84 14.26
C GLY A 262 13.83 -10.44 15.04
N ASP A 263 15.04 -10.26 14.51
CA ASP A 263 16.27 -10.78 15.09
C ASP A 263 17.11 -9.61 15.62
N SER A 264 17.24 -9.55 16.95
CA SER A 264 18.01 -8.51 17.64
C SER A 264 19.46 -8.37 17.20
N SER A 265 20.07 -9.44 16.65
CA SER A 265 21.43 -9.40 16.08
C SER A 265 21.52 -8.53 14.82
N SER A 266 20.39 -8.29 14.16
CA SER A 266 20.26 -7.44 12.98
C SER A 266 19.93 -5.99 13.31
N TYR A 267 19.72 -5.64 14.58
CA TYR A 267 19.40 -4.27 14.97
C TYR A 267 20.57 -3.33 14.70
N THR A 268 20.26 -2.13 14.21
CA THR A 268 21.25 -1.06 13.99
C THR A 268 20.66 0.30 14.30
N SER A 269 21.45 1.21 14.87
CA SER A 269 21.13 2.65 14.90
C SER A 269 21.96 3.44 13.90
N THR A 270 22.72 2.76 13.03
CA THR A 270 23.50 3.39 11.97
C THR A 270 22.58 3.88 10.87
N CYS A 271 22.66 5.17 10.57
CA CYS A 271 22.09 5.78 9.39
C CYS A 271 23.16 6.67 8.75
N SER A 272 23.58 6.34 7.53
CA SER A 272 24.64 7.06 6.83
C SER A 272 24.06 8.29 6.16
N ASN A 273 24.60 9.49 6.41
CA ASN A 273 24.16 10.67 5.66
C ASN A 273 24.35 10.41 4.16
N SER A 274 23.34 10.70 3.35
CA SER A 274 23.52 10.72 1.89
C SER A 274 24.57 11.79 1.60
N THR A 275 25.82 11.39 1.36
CA THR A 275 26.86 12.33 0.94
C THR A 275 26.37 12.99 -0.34
N THR A 276 25.93 14.24 -0.24
CA THR A 276 25.95 15.16 -1.38
C THR A 276 27.43 15.34 -1.72
N SER A 277 27.93 14.46 -2.59
CA SER A 277 29.16 14.74 -3.32
C SER A 277 28.89 16.01 -4.14
N ALA A 278 29.51 17.10 -3.69
CA ALA A 278 29.56 18.39 -4.36
C ALA A 278 30.16 18.30 -5.77
#